data_AF-A0A8T4EJP0-F1
#
_entry.id   AF-A0A8T4EJP0-F1
#
_cell.length_a   1.000
_cell.length_b   1.000
_cell.length_c   1.000
_cell.angle_alpha   90.00
_cell.angle_beta   90.00
_cell.angle_gamma   90.00
#
_symmetry.space_group_name_H-M   'P 1'
#
loop_
_entity.id
_entity.type
_entity.pdbx_description
1 polymer ?
#
loop_
_entity_poly.entity_id
_entity_poly.type
_entity_poly.pdbx_seq_one_letter_code
_entity_poly.pdbx_strand_id
1 'polypeptide(L)'
;MQPTSILDIAYISAPSLIVGMILGYVFGDLGTLRSIQRIGLTIFSSIWGGLIIAILLAPFFTVGTFEILISIVSFLGGSIIGLSSNWTPPKEKSRKSHIIYEPDDEDDFDRQIEEALKGEY
;
A
#
# COMPACT_ATOMS: atom_id res chain seq x y z
N MET A 1 -1.51 -40.18 3.00
CA MET A 1 -2.23 -38.89 3.12
C MET A 1 -3.71 -39.19 2.97
N GLN A 2 -4.52 -38.98 4.00
CA GLN A 2 -5.97 -39.00 3.83
C GLN A 2 -6.37 -37.74 3.03
N PRO A 3 -7.34 -37.83 2.10
CA PRO A 3 -7.79 -36.66 1.35
C PRO A 3 -8.38 -35.64 2.32
N THR A 4 -7.83 -34.42 2.32
CA THR A 4 -8.36 -33.30 3.09
C THR A 4 -9.80 -33.03 2.64
N SER A 5 -10.73 -32.90 3.59
CA SER A 5 -12.12 -32.58 3.29
C SER A 5 -12.19 -31.21 2.64
N ILE A 6 -13.02 -31.07 1.60
CA ILE A 6 -13.28 -29.76 0.93
C ILE A 6 -13.73 -28.71 1.96
N LEU A 7 -14.45 -29.13 2.98
CA LEU A 7 -14.92 -28.27 4.05
C LEU A 7 -13.77 -27.67 4.88
N ASP A 8 -12.73 -28.46 5.18
CA ASP A 8 -11.56 -28.00 5.93
C ASP A 8 -10.75 -26.99 5.12
N ILE A 9 -10.63 -27.25 3.81
CA ILE A 9 -9.99 -26.33 2.86
C ILE A 9 -10.75 -24.99 2.86
N ALA A 10 -12.08 -25.01 2.82
CA ALA A 10 -12.91 -23.80 2.85
C ALA A 10 -12.73 -23.02 4.16
N TYR A 11 -12.70 -23.70 5.31
CA TYR A 11 -12.51 -23.05 6.61
C TYR A 11 -11.15 -22.38 6.77
N ILE A 12 -10.11 -22.90 6.12
CA ILE A 12 -8.76 -22.31 6.17
C ILE A 12 -8.61 -21.19 5.13
N SER A 13 -9.10 -21.41 3.92
CA SER A 13 -8.95 -20.47 2.80
C SER A 13 -9.82 -19.22 2.93
N ALA A 14 -11.07 -19.35 3.36
CA ALA A 14 -12.02 -18.23 3.45
C ALA A 14 -11.54 -17.08 4.36
N PRO A 15 -11.14 -17.31 5.63
CA PRO A 15 -10.64 -16.23 6.48
C PRO A 15 -9.34 -15.65 5.92
N SER A 16 -8.46 -16.48 5.36
CA SER A 16 -7.23 -16.02 4.70
C SER A 16 -7.53 -15.05 3.56
N LEU A 17 -8.52 -15.40 2.72
CA LEU A 17 -8.95 -14.57 1.60
C LEU A 17 -9.59 -13.26 2.05
N ILE A 18 -10.46 -13.28 3.06
CA ILE A 18 -11.12 -12.09 3.60
C ILE A 18 -10.09 -11.12 4.19
N VAL A 19 -9.18 -11.61 5.02
CA VAL A 19 -8.13 -10.77 5.63
C VAL A 19 -7.18 -10.22 4.56
N GLY A 20 -6.80 -11.06 3.58
CA GLY A 20 -6.04 -10.62 2.42
C GLY A 20 -6.74 -9.48 1.68
N MET A 21 -8.04 -9.60 1.41
CA MET A 21 -8.83 -8.56 0.73
C MET A 21 -8.84 -7.24 1.48
N ILE A 22 -9.02 -7.27 2.80
CA ILE A 22 -8.97 -6.07 3.63
C ILE A 22 -7.58 -5.41 3.57
N LEU A 23 -6.51 -6.19 3.70
CA LEU A 23 -5.13 -5.66 3.63
C LEU A 23 -4.79 -5.12 2.25
N GLY A 24 -5.18 -5.84 1.20
CA GLY A 24 -5.03 -5.39 -0.19
C GLY A 24 -5.72 -4.05 -0.43
N TYR A 25 -6.95 -3.89 0.07
CA TYR A 25 -7.70 -2.64 -0.02
C TYR A 25 -6.96 -1.47 0.65
N VAL A 26 -6.39 -1.70 1.83
CA VAL A 26 -5.58 -0.70 2.54
C VAL A 26 -4.31 -0.35 1.77
N PHE A 27 -3.60 -1.35 1.22
CA PHE A 27 -2.39 -1.10 0.42
C PHE A 27 -2.68 -0.37 -0.89
N GLY A 28 -3.84 -0.61 -1.49
CA GLY A 28 -4.32 0.12 -2.66
C GLY A 28 -4.38 1.62 -2.40
N ASP A 29 -4.82 2.04 -1.21
CA ASP A 29 -5.02 3.45 -0.86
C ASP A 29 -3.72 4.21 -0.57
N LEU A 30 -2.59 3.52 -0.40
CA LEU A 30 -1.32 4.13 0.00
C LEU A 30 -0.69 4.95 -1.14
N GLY A 31 -1.28 6.10 -1.46
CA GLY A 31 -0.86 7.08 -2.47
C GLY A 31 0.57 7.60 -2.32
N THR A 32 1.20 7.37 -1.18
CA THR A 32 2.60 7.73 -0.89
C THR A 32 3.61 6.71 -1.43
N LEU A 33 3.20 5.45 -1.60
CA LEU A 33 4.06 4.36 -2.07
C LEU A 33 4.03 4.23 -3.59
N ARG A 34 5.18 3.92 -4.19
CA ARG A 34 5.28 3.56 -5.61
C ARG A 34 4.57 2.23 -5.87
N SER A 35 4.04 2.03 -7.07
CA SER A 35 3.36 0.79 -7.49
C SER A 35 4.19 -0.47 -7.19
N ILE A 36 5.50 -0.43 -7.46
CA ILE A 36 6.38 -1.58 -7.21
C ILE A 36 6.55 -1.91 -5.72
N GLN A 37 6.53 -0.89 -4.87
CA GLN A 37 6.59 -1.07 -3.41
C GLN A 37 5.28 -1.68 -2.89
N ARG A 38 4.13 -1.30 -3.46
CA ARG A 38 2.84 -1.89 -3.12
C ARG A 38 2.74 -3.36 -3.52
N ILE A 39 3.21 -3.70 -4.72
CA ILE A 39 3.27 -5.10 -5.18
C ILE A 39 4.22 -5.90 -4.28
N GLY A 40 5.41 -5.37 -3.98
CA GLY A 40 6.37 -6.03 -3.07
C GLY A 40 5.79 -6.24 -1.68
N LEU A 41 5.13 -5.22 -1.12
CA LEU A 41 4.47 -5.30 0.18
C LEU A 41 3.34 -6.34 0.18
N THR A 42 2.58 -6.43 -0.92
CA THR A 42 1.50 -7.41 -1.07
C THR A 42 2.04 -8.83 -1.10
N ILE A 43 3.09 -9.11 -1.87
CA ILE A 43 3.71 -10.44 -1.94
C ILE A 43 4.28 -10.83 -0.56
N PHE A 44 5.04 -9.92 0.05
CA PHE A 44 5.67 -10.18 1.35
C PHE A 44 4.64 -10.42 2.45
N SER A 45 3.63 -9.54 2.55
CA SER A 45 2.54 -9.68 3.51
C SER A 45 1.68 -10.91 3.26
N SER A 46 1.59 -11.42 2.03
CA SER A 46 0.82 -12.62 1.74
C SER A 46 1.46 -13.89 2.29
N ILE A 47 2.79 -13.97 2.22
CA ILE A 47 3.54 -15.11 2.78
C ILE A 47 3.37 -15.14 4.30
N TRP A 48 3.62 -13.99 4.97
CA TRP A 48 3.52 -13.90 6.42
C TRP A 48 2.08 -13.93 6.93
N GLY A 49 1.17 -13.26 6.24
CA GLY A 49 -0.25 -13.20 6.58
C GLY A 49 -0.92 -14.57 6.48
N GLY A 50 -0.69 -15.30 5.39
CA GLY A 50 -1.16 -16.68 5.26
C GLY A 50 -0.57 -17.59 6.34
N LEU A 51 0.73 -17.47 6.62
CA LEU A 51 1.35 -18.25 7.69
C LEU A 51 0.75 -17.95 9.07
N ILE A 52 0.56 -16.67 9.41
CA ILE A 52 -0.03 -16.25 10.69
C ILE A 52 -1.45 -16.80 10.82
N ILE A 53 -2.28 -16.69 9.78
CA ILE A 53 -3.65 -17.20 9.81
C ILE A 53 -3.66 -18.72 9.95
N ALA A 54 -2.80 -19.43 9.22
CA ALA A 54 -2.68 -20.87 9.36
C ALA A 54 -2.28 -21.29 10.78
N ILE A 55 -1.33 -20.57 11.41
CA ILE A 55 -0.93 -20.81 12.81
C ILE A 55 -2.09 -20.54 13.78
N LEU A 56 -2.86 -19.47 13.57
CA LEU A 56 -4.03 -19.13 14.39
C LEU A 56 -5.15 -20.18 14.30
N LEU A 57 -5.25 -20.88 13.17
CA LEU A 57 -6.24 -21.93 12.94
C LEU A 57 -5.77 -23.33 13.36
N ALA A 58 -4.46 -23.52 13.58
CA ALA A 58 -3.87 -24.80 14.00
C ALA A 58 -4.46 -25.41 15.29
N PRO A 59 -4.97 -24.64 16.28
CA PRO A 59 -5.66 -25.22 17.44
C PRO A 59 -7.02 -25.84 17.12
N PHE A 60 -7.65 -25.45 16.00
CA PHE A 60 -9.01 -25.84 15.63
C PHE A 60 -9.03 -26.90 14.52
N PHE A 61 -8.01 -26.92 13.67
CA PHE A 61 -7.92 -27.79 12.51
C PHE A 61 -6.53 -28.40 12.38
N THR A 62 -6.44 -29.58 11.76
CA THR A 62 -5.15 -30.17 11.39
C THR A 62 -4.53 -29.36 10.25
N VAL A 63 -3.58 -28.49 10.59
CA VAL A 63 -2.88 -27.64 9.62
C VAL A 63 -1.58 -28.33 9.20
N GLY A 64 -1.58 -28.87 7.98
CA GLY A 64 -0.38 -29.39 7.33
C GLY A 64 0.25 -28.37 6.39
N THR A 65 1.35 -28.77 5.75
CA THR A 65 2.07 -27.94 4.77
C THR A 65 1.17 -27.52 3.60
N PHE A 66 0.26 -28.40 3.17
CA PHE A 66 -0.65 -28.13 2.06
C PHE A 66 -1.67 -27.04 2.41
N GLU A 67 -2.23 -27.10 3.62
CA GLU A 67 -3.19 -26.13 4.13
C GLU A 67 -2.54 -24.75 4.33
N ILE A 68 -1.27 -24.71 4.78
CA ILE A 68 -0.48 -23.48 4.86
C ILE A 68 -0.32 -22.84 3.47
N LEU A 69 0.01 -23.64 2.45
CA LEU A 69 0.14 -23.14 1.08
C LEU A 69 -1.21 -22.60 0.56
N ILE A 70 -2.32 -23.31 0.82
CA ILE A 70 -3.66 -22.84 0.48
C ILE A 70 -3.95 -21.50 1.17
N SER A 71 -3.62 -21.37 2.45
CA SER A 71 -3.82 -20.13 3.20
C SER A 71 -3.04 -18.96 2.58
N ILE A 72 -1.76 -19.17 2.23
CA ILE A 72 -0.92 -18.16 1.57
C ILE A 72 -1.49 -17.76 0.20
N VAL A 73 -1.88 -18.72 -0.63
CA VAL A 73 -2.45 -18.45 -1.96
C VAL A 73 -3.80 -17.74 -1.84
N SER A 74 -4.63 -18.15 -0.89
CA SER A 74 -5.95 -17.54 -0.64
C SER A 74 -5.79 -16.10 -0.15
N PHE A 75 -4.83 -15.86 0.74
CA PHE A 75 -4.50 -14.52 1.21
C PHE A 75 -3.98 -13.64 0.07
N LEU A 76 -3.08 -14.17 -0.76
CA LEU A 76 -2.56 -13.44 -1.92
C LEU A 76 -3.69 -13.10 -2.90
N GLY A 77 -4.57 -14.06 -3.20
CA GLY A 77 -5.73 -13.85 -4.07
C GLY A 77 -6.66 -12.77 -3.53
N GLY A 78 -6.99 -12.84 -2.24
CA GLY A 78 -7.75 -11.79 -1.55
C GLY A 78 -7.05 -10.43 -1.66
N SER A 79 -5.75 -10.38 -1.37
CA SER A 79 -4.97 -9.14 -1.41
C SER A 79 -4.95 -8.51 -2.81
N ILE A 80 -4.84 -9.30 -3.88
CA ILE A 80 -4.91 -8.80 -5.26
C ILE A 80 -6.29 -8.21 -5.56
N ILE A 81 -7.37 -8.88 -5.11
CA ILE A 81 -8.74 -8.37 -5.29
C ILE A 81 -8.91 -7.05 -4.54
N GLY A 82 -8.50 -6.98 -3.27
CA GLY A 82 -8.58 -5.75 -2.46
C GLY A 82 -7.77 -4.61 -3.07
N LEU A 83 -6.54 -4.89 -3.47
CA LEU A 83 -5.61 -3.92 -4.04
C LEU A 83 -6.08 -3.38 -5.38
N SER A 84 -6.66 -4.22 -6.24
CA SER A 84 -7.23 -3.77 -7.52
C SER A 84 -8.51 -2.95 -7.33
N SER A 85 -9.31 -3.23 -6.31
CA SER A 85 -10.54 -2.49 -6.01
C SER A 85 -10.31 -1.04 -5.55
N ASN A 86 -9.15 -0.74 -4.98
CA ASN A 86 -8.86 0.56 -4.36
C ASN A 86 -7.51 1.14 -4.80
N TRP A 87 -7.15 0.98 -6.07
CA TRP A 87 -5.83 1.38 -6.56
C TRP A 87 -5.71 2.91 -6.74
N THR A 88 -5.22 3.61 -5.72
CA THR A 88 -4.97 5.05 -5.77
C THR A 88 -3.62 5.35 -6.46
N PRO A 89 -3.56 6.08 -7.58
CA PRO A 89 -2.27 6.36 -8.24
C PRO A 89 -1.28 7.09 -7.31
N PRO A 90 0.03 6.81 -7.43
CA PRO A 90 1.04 7.44 -6.58
C PRO A 90 1.05 8.95 -6.82
N LYS A 91 1.10 9.74 -5.73
CA LYS A 91 1.20 11.21 -5.84
C LYS A 91 2.51 11.58 -6.52
N GLU A 92 2.43 12.38 -7.59
CA GLU A 92 3.62 12.98 -8.17
C GLU A 92 4.31 13.83 -7.10
N LYS A 93 5.64 13.66 -6.96
CA LYS A 93 6.42 14.59 -6.15
C LYS A 93 6.25 15.96 -6.81
N SER A 94 5.61 16.91 -6.12
CA SER A 94 5.59 18.30 -6.58
C SER A 94 7.02 18.69 -6.88
N ARG A 95 7.34 19.05 -8.13
CA ARG A 95 8.62 19.69 -8.43
C ARG A 95 8.69 20.87 -7.48
N LYS A 96 9.62 20.85 -6.52
CA LYS A 96 9.93 22.05 -5.75
C LYS A 96 10.37 23.05 -6.81
N SER A 97 9.54 24.04 -7.13
CA SER A 97 9.99 25.17 -7.93
C SER A 97 11.02 25.87 -7.07
N HIS A 98 12.28 25.54 -7.30
CA HIS A 98 13.37 26.33 -6.80
C HIS A 98 13.27 27.64 -7.58
N ILE A 99 12.56 28.61 -7.01
CA ILE A 99 12.60 29.98 -7.50
C ILE A 99 14.02 30.43 -7.19
N ILE A 100 14.88 30.36 -8.20
CA ILE A 100 16.21 30.97 -8.17
C ILE A 100 15.90 32.45 -8.33
N TYR A 101 16.07 33.23 -7.27
CA TYR A 101 16.14 34.68 -7.40
C TYR A 101 17.47 34.96 -8.09
N GLU A 102 17.40 35.41 -9.33
CA GLU A 102 18.58 35.91 -10.04
C GLU A 102 18.92 37.28 -9.42
N PRO A 103 20.17 37.52 -9.01
CA PRO A 103 20.58 38.77 -8.37
C PRO A 103 20.47 39.99 -9.31
N ASP A 104 20.16 39.77 -10.59
CA ASP A 104 19.86 40.84 -11.55
C ASP A 104 18.50 41.52 -11.29
N ASP A 105 17.64 40.94 -10.42
CA ASP A 105 16.35 41.51 -10.01
C ASP A 105 16.43 42.36 -8.70
N GLU A 106 17.59 42.45 -8.04
CA GLU A 106 17.74 43.21 -6.78
C GLU A 106 17.61 44.73 -6.99
N ASP A 107 18.17 45.26 -8.09
CA ASP A 107 18.11 46.71 -8.41
C ASP A 107 16.67 47.17 -8.72
N ASP A 108 15.86 46.29 -9.33
CA ASP A 108 14.47 46.57 -9.64
C ASP A 108 13.54 46.42 -8.43
N PHE A 109 13.91 45.58 -7.47
CA PHE A 109 13.19 45.43 -6.21
C PHE A 109 13.39 46.65 -5.30
N ASP A 110 14.63 47.11 -5.15
CA ASP A 110 14.95 48.30 -4.35
C ASP A 110 14.34 49.58 -4.95
N ARG A 111 14.33 49.71 -6.28
CA ARG A 111 13.65 50.82 -6.98
C ARG A 111 12.14 50.82 -6.72
N GLN A 112 11.49 49.65 -6.76
CA GLN A 112 10.04 49.53 -6.50
C GLN A 112 9.69 49.83 -5.02
N ILE A 113 10.57 49.48 -4.08
CA ILE A 113 10.41 49.82 -2.66
C ILE A 113 10.57 51.33 -2.44
N GLU A 114 11.55 51.98 -3.09
CA GLU A 114 11.79 53.41 -2.96
C GLU A 114 10.68 54.27 -3.59
N GLU A 115 10.13 53.86 -4.74
CA GLU A 115 8.96 54.51 -5.36
C GLU A 115 7.69 54.35 -4.51
N ALA A 116 7.49 53.19 -3.87
CA ALA A 116 6.36 52.95 -2.98
C ALA A 116 6.46 53.70 -1.64
N LEU A 117 7.67 53.95 -1.13
CA LEU A 117 7.89 54.70 0.12
C LEU A 117 7.99 56.22 -0.08
N LYS A 118 8.32 56.71 -1.29
CA LYS A 118 8.33 58.16 -1.60
C LYS A 118 6.97 58.70 -2.06
N GLY A 119 5.96 57.85 -2.22
CA GLY A 119 4.57 58.25 -2.47
C GLY A 119 3.72 58.16 -1.19
N GLU A 120 3.44 59.33 -0.60
CA GLU A 120 2.57 59.55 0.58
C GLU A 120 3.21 59.32 1.96
N TYR A 121 3.93 60.32 2.49
CA TYR A 121 3.41 61.43 3.30
C TYR A 121 4.41 62.60 3.35
#